data_AF-A0A6J4JKD8-F1
#
_entry.id   AF-A0A6J4JKD8-F1
#
_cell.length_a   1.000
_cell.length_b   1.000
_cell.length_c   1.000
_cell.angle_alpha   90.00
_cell.angle_beta   90.00
_cell.angle_gamma   90.00
#
_symmetry.space_group_name_H-M   'P 1'
#
loop_
_entity.id
_entity.type
_entity.pdbx_description
1 polymer ?
#
loop_
_entity_poly.entity_id
_entity_poly.type
_entity_poly.pdbx_seq_one_letter_code
_entity_poly.pdbx_strand_id
1 'polypeptide(L)' 'HIHHAEMREVGGVLYVNDGDWVESCTALVEHADGRLELVDWAKENALSFWQAPPVRRPAAAA' A
#
# COMPACT_ATOMS: atom_id res chain seq x y z
N HIS A 1 -5.67 -11.02 8.08
CA HIS A 1 -5.37 -12.04 9.12
C HIS A 1 -3.93 -11.97 9.65
N ILE A 2 -2.93 -11.88 8.78
CA ILE A 2 -1.51 -11.76 9.16
C ILE A 2 -1.02 -10.32 9.27
N HIS A 3 -1.92 -9.35 9.02
CA HIS A 3 -1.66 -7.90 9.14
C HIS A 3 -0.51 -7.43 8.26
N HIS A 4 -0.28 -8.09 7.11
CA HIS A 4 0.79 -7.76 6.19
C HIS A 4 0.24 -7.61 4.77
N ALA A 5 0.15 -6.36 4.32
CA ALA A 5 -0.30 -6.03 2.98
C ALA A 5 0.64 -6.64 1.93
N GLU A 6 0.12 -7.52 1.08
CA GLU A 6 0.92 -8.19 0.06
C GLU A 6 0.08 -8.63 -1.14
N MET A 7 0.65 -8.47 -2.35
CA MET A 7 0.11 -9.01 -3.59
C MET A 7 1.26 -9.57 -4.42
N ARG A 8 1.29 -10.90 -4.61
CA ARG A 8 2.35 -11.56 -5.41
C ARG A 8 1.88 -12.89 -6.00
N GLU A 9 2.52 -13.31 -7.08
CA GLU A 9 2.37 -14.66 -7.63
C GLU A 9 3.13 -15.70 -6.80
N VAL A 10 2.46 -16.82 -6.48
CA VAL A 10 3.05 -17.95 -5.75
C VAL A 10 2.62 -19.25 -6.45
N GLY A 11 3.53 -19.87 -7.20
CA GLY A 11 3.27 -21.15 -7.86
C GLY A 11 2.13 -21.09 -8.91
N GLY A 12 1.96 -19.95 -9.58
CA GLY A 12 0.88 -19.73 -10.54
C GLY A 12 -0.48 -19.40 -9.90
N VAL A 13 -0.50 -19.13 -8.60
CA VAL A 13 -1.65 -18.62 -7.87
C VAL A 13 -1.34 -17.20 -7.42
N LEU A 14 -2.24 -16.27 -7.76
CA LEU A 14 -2.20 -14.92 -7.22
C LEU A 14 -2.56 -14.94 -5.72
N TYR A 15 -1.56 -14.70 -4.87
CA TYR A 15 -1.72 -14.55 -3.43
C TYR A 15 -1.93 -13.07 -3.09
N VAL A 16 -3.00 -12.78 -2.35
CA VAL A 16 -3.33 -11.42 -1.92
C VAL A 16 -3.75 -11.43 -0.46
N ASN A 17 -3.17 -10.52 0.33
CA ASN A 17 -3.57 -10.27 1.71
C ASN A 17 -3.61 -8.76 1.96
N ASP A 18 -4.64 -8.32 2.67
CA ASP A 18 -4.72 -6.98 3.22
C ASP A 18 -3.93 -6.87 4.52
N GLY A 19 -3.38 -5.69 4.76
CA GLY A 19 -2.81 -5.34 6.05
C GLY A 19 -3.92 -4.94 7.03
N ASP A 20 -3.54 -4.47 8.21
CA ASP A 20 -4.49 -3.94 9.18
C ASP A 20 -4.88 -2.48 8.89
N TRP A 21 -5.85 -1.97 9.64
CA TRP A 21 -6.40 -0.62 9.48
C TRP A 21 -5.73 0.45 10.34
N VAL A 22 -4.70 0.08 11.10
CA VAL A 22 -4.01 0.97 12.05
C VAL A 22 -2.69 1.44 11.47
N GLU A 23 -1.84 0.50 11.04
CA GLU A 23 -0.50 0.74 10.53
C GLU A 23 -0.49 0.88 9.01
N SER A 24 -1.13 -0.05 8.29
CA SER A 24 -1.10 -0.05 6.83
C SER A 24 -2.29 0.67 6.18
N CYS A 25 -3.47 0.58 6.80
CA CYS A 25 -4.73 1.05 6.24
C CYS A 25 -4.93 0.62 4.77
N THR A 26 -4.80 -0.68 4.51
CA THR A 26 -4.97 -1.24 3.17
C THR A 26 -6.28 -1.99 3.01
N ALA A 27 -6.76 -2.09 1.77
CA ALA A 27 -7.98 -2.82 1.42
C ALA A 27 -7.82 -3.58 0.10
N LEU A 28 -8.37 -4.79 0.03
CA LEU A 28 -8.46 -5.56 -1.21
C LEU A 28 -9.76 -5.23 -1.93
N VAL A 29 -9.65 -4.84 -3.20
CA VAL A 29 -10.78 -4.51 -4.09
C VAL A 29 -10.79 -5.45 -5.29
N GLU A 30 -11.96 -5.95 -5.64
CA GLU A 30 -12.22 -6.63 -6.91
C GLU A 30 -13.00 -5.68 -7.84
N HIS A 31 -12.47 -5.45 -9.03
CA HIS A 31 -13.09 -4.63 -10.07
C HIS A 31 -14.10 -5.45 -10.87
N ALA A 32 -15.02 -4.78 -11.58
CA ALA A 32 -16.05 -5.46 -12.38
C ALA A 32 -15.49 -6.30 -13.54
N ASP A 33 -14.24 -6.04 -13.95
CA ASP A 33 -13.51 -6.83 -14.94
C ASP A 33 -12.76 -8.03 -14.33
N GLY A 34 -12.89 -8.26 -13.03
CA GLY A 34 -12.24 -9.34 -12.28
C GLY A 34 -10.81 -9.02 -11.84
N ARG A 35 -10.30 -7.81 -12.11
CA ARG A 35 -8.97 -7.41 -11.62
C ARG A 35 -9.01 -7.23 -10.11
N LEU A 36 -8.01 -7.78 -9.42
CA LEU A 36 -7.76 -7.50 -8.01
C LEU A 36 -6.80 -6.31 -7.85
N GLU A 37 -7.03 -5.50 -6.82
CA GLU A 37 -6.19 -4.36 -6.46
C GLU A 37 -6.06 -4.26 -4.94
N LEU A 38 -4.84 -3.99 -4.48
CA LEU A 38 -4.56 -3.70 -3.08
C LEU A 38 -4.36 -2.19 -2.91
N VAL A 39 -5.35 -1.53 -2.33
CA VAL A 39 -5.40 -0.09 -2.11
C VAL A 39 -4.67 0.27 -0.82
N ASP A 40 -3.87 1.34 -0.86
CA ASP A 40 -3.24 1.98 0.32
C ASP A 40 -3.99 3.26 0.64
N TRP A 41 -5.00 3.14 1.51
CA TRP A 41 -5.93 4.21 1.82
C TRP A 41 -5.27 5.38 2.57
N ALA A 42 -4.31 5.07 3.46
CA ALA A 42 -3.57 6.08 4.21
C ALA A 42 -2.72 6.95 3.29
N LYS A 43 -2.05 6.34 2.30
CA LYS A 43 -1.29 7.06 1.29
C LYS A 43 -2.19 7.89 0.36
N GLU A 44 -3.28 7.31 -0.14
CA GLU A 44 -4.20 8.00 -1.06
C GLU A 44 -4.86 9.22 -0.44
N ASN A 45 -5.23 9.15 0.84
CA ASN A 45 -5.91 10.23 1.53
C ASN A 45 -4.97 11.14 2.33
N ALA A 46 -3.65 10.94 2.19
CA ALA A 46 -2.63 11.61 3.01
C ALA A 46 -2.91 11.51 4.53
N LEU A 47 -3.58 10.44 4.95
CA LEU A 47 -3.93 10.14 6.35
C LEU A 47 -2.83 9.34 7.04
N SER A 48 -1.70 9.09 6.38
CA SER A 48 -0.54 8.48 7.03
C SER A 48 -0.14 9.29 8.26
N PHE A 49 -0.46 8.75 9.43
CA PHE A 49 -0.08 9.30 10.74
C PHE A 49 1.44 9.25 10.95
N TRP A 50 2.14 8.47 10.11
CA TRP A 50 3.59 8.47 9.97
C TRP A 50 3.99 9.19 8.69
N GLN A 51 4.17 10.51 8.77
CA GLN A 51 4.85 11.24 7.72
C GLN A 51 6.36 10.97 7.83
N ALA A 52 6.94 10.34 6.80
CA ALA A 52 8.39 10.36 6.66
C ALA A 52 8.85 11.84 6.61
N PRO A 53 9.90 12.22 7.34
CA PRO A 53 10.36 13.60 7.33
C PRO A 53 10.72 14.02 5.90
N PRO A 54 10.43 15.27 5.49
CA PRO A 54 10.71 15.72 4.15
C PRO A 54 12.20 15.54 3.85
N VAL A 55 12.49 14.74 2.83
CA VAL A 55 13.86 14.56 2.34
C VAL A 55 14.32 15.90 1.78
N ARG A 56 15.22 16.58 2.49
CA ARG A 56 15.90 17.77 1.96
C ARG A 56 16.74 17.35 0.77
N ARG A 57 16.34 17.75 -0.44
CA ARG A 57 17.23 17.69 -1.61
C ARG A 57 18.37 18.69 -1.36
N PRO A 58 19.64 18.29 -1.54
CA PRO A 58 20.74 19.25 -1.47
C PRO A 58 20.49 20.32 -2.53
N ALA A 59 20.68 21.59 -2.15
CA ALA A 59 20.63 22.69 -3.09
C ALA A 59 21.67 22.42 -4.18
N ALA A 60 21.24 22.49 -5.45
CA ALA A 60 22.16 22.39 -6.56
C ALA A 60 23.24 23.47 -6.39
N ALA A 61 24.50 23.04 -6.29
CA ALA A 61 25.63 23.94 -6.26
C ALA A 61 25.64 24.75 -7.56
N ALA A 62 25.69 26.07 -7.42
CA ALA A 62 25.80 27.03 -8.51
C ALA A 62 27.23 27.04 -9.09
#